data_AF-A0A9D5UQR9-F1
#
_entry.id   AF-A0A9D5UQR9-F1
#
_cell.length_a   1.000
_cell.length_b   1.000
_cell.length_c   1.000
_cell.angle_alpha   90.00
_cell.angle_beta   90.00
_cell.angle_gamma   90.00
#
_symmetry.space_group_name_H-M   'P 1'
#
loop_
_entity.id
_entity.type
_entity.pdbx_description
1 polymer ?
#
loop_
_entity_poly.entity_id
_entity_poly.type
_entity_poly.pdbx_seq_one_letter_code
_entity_poly.pdbx_strand_id
1 'polypeptide(L)'
;MLAVLNGETPPYTPVWIMRQAGRYLPEYRQLRAKVGSFQALYSNPELASKVTLMPMQRFPLDAAVIFSDILIALDAISLEVSFASAEAGEAGGTSGP
;
A
#
# COMPACT_ATOMS: atom_id res chain seq x y z
N MET A 1 -12.44 4.86 -15.70
CA MET A 1 -12.84 4.11 -14.48
C MET A 1 -14.25 4.47 -14.00
N LEU A 2 -14.50 5.71 -13.53
CA LEU A 2 -15.79 6.07 -12.92
C LEU A 2 -17.01 5.86 -13.82
N ALA A 3 -16.89 6.16 -15.13
CA ALA A 3 -17.94 5.89 -16.12
C ALA A 3 -18.42 4.43 -16.08
N VAL A 4 -17.50 3.45 -16.03
CA VAL A 4 -17.85 2.02 -15.93
C VAL A 4 -18.56 1.71 -14.62
N LEU A 5 -18.09 2.29 -13.51
CA LEU A 5 -18.73 2.10 -12.20
C LEU A 5 -20.14 2.71 -12.14
N ASN A 6 -20.40 3.73 -12.97
CA ASN A 6 -21.71 4.35 -13.13
C ASN A 6 -22.60 3.63 -14.16
N GLY A 7 -22.13 2.52 -14.75
CA GLY A 7 -22.90 1.74 -15.74
C GLY A 7 -22.81 2.27 -17.17
N GLU A 8 -21.92 3.22 -17.46
CA GLU A 8 -21.67 3.72 -18.81
C GLU A 8 -20.67 2.82 -19.57
N THR A 9 -20.70 2.89 -20.90
CA THR A 9 -19.77 2.14 -21.77
C THR A 9 -18.75 3.09 -22.42
N PRO A 10 -17.57 3.31 -21.80
CA PRO A 10 -16.52 4.14 -22.40
C PRO A 10 -15.88 3.48 -23.63
N PRO A 11 -15.15 4.25 -24.46
CA PRO A 11 -14.51 3.74 -25.69
C PRO A 11 -13.37 2.74 -25.46
N TYR A 12 -12.94 2.54 -24.21
CA TYR A 12 -11.93 1.55 -23.82
C TYR A 12 -12.23 1.01 -22.42
N THR A 13 -11.79 -0.21 -22.13
CA THR A 13 -11.91 -0.81 -20.81
C THR A 13 -10.84 -0.23 -19.87
N PRO A 14 -11.20 0.45 -18.76
CA PRO A 14 -10.23 0.98 -17.82
C PRO A 14 -9.59 -0.14 -16.98
N VAL A 15 -8.31 0.02 -16.63
CA VAL A 15 -7.51 -0.96 -15.89
C VAL A 15 -6.85 -0.34 -14.66
N TRP A 16 -6.85 -1.12 -13.58
CA TRP A 16 -6.09 -0.90 -12.36
C TRP A 16 -5.75 -2.26 -11.75
N ILE A 17 -4.80 -2.32 -10.84
CA ILE A 17 -4.36 -3.58 -10.24
C ILE A 17 -4.32 -3.43 -8.72
N MET A 18 -4.84 -4.43 -8.02
CA MET A 18 -4.68 -4.55 -6.56
C MET A 18 -3.19 -4.57 -6.19
N ARG A 19 -2.82 -3.79 -5.17
CA ARG A 19 -1.42 -3.65 -4.71
C ARG A 19 -0.46 -3.10 -5.78
N GLN A 20 -0.95 -2.23 -6.66
CA GLN A 20 -0.13 -1.53 -7.66
C GLN A 20 1.04 -0.74 -7.07
N ALA A 21 0.94 -0.22 -5.85
CA ALA A 21 2.04 0.45 -5.16
C ALA A 21 2.72 -0.53 -4.19
N GLY A 22 3.86 -1.12 -4.59
CA GLY A 22 4.51 -2.14 -3.76
C GLY A 22 5.90 -2.58 -4.21
N ARG A 23 6.37 -3.67 -3.60
CA ARG A 23 7.77 -4.16 -3.64
C ARG A 23 8.29 -4.48 -5.05
N TYR A 24 7.43 -4.68 -6.03
CA TYR A 24 7.87 -4.92 -7.41
C TYR A 24 8.49 -3.66 -8.05
N LEU A 25 8.13 -2.47 -7.56
CA LEU A 25 8.71 -1.20 -8.00
C LEU A 25 10.08 -0.97 -7.33
N PRO A 26 11.18 -0.83 -8.09
CA PRO A 26 12.49 -0.45 -7.56
C PRO A 26 12.46 0.85 -6.72
N GLU A 27 11.75 1.87 -7.19
CA GLU A 27 11.59 3.18 -6.53
C GLU A 27 10.88 3.07 -5.16
N TYR A 28 9.90 2.17 -5.05
CA TYR A 28 9.27 1.85 -3.76
C TYR A 28 10.27 1.18 -2.81
N ARG A 29 11.04 0.20 -3.30
CA ARG A 29 12.04 -0.51 -2.48
C ARG A 29 13.10 0.45 -1.96
N GLN A 30 13.59 1.36 -2.80
CA GLN A 30 14.56 2.38 -2.43
C GLN A 30 13.99 3.34 -1.37
N LEU A 31 12.74 3.79 -1.54
CA LEU A 31 12.08 4.66 -0.56
C LEU A 31 11.87 3.94 0.77
N ARG A 32 11.38 2.69 0.73
CA ARG A 32 11.16 1.85 1.93
C ARG A 32 12.47 1.61 2.70
N ALA A 33 13.57 1.37 2.00
CA ALA A 33 14.89 1.21 2.62
C ALA A 33 15.37 2.50 3.32
N LYS A 34 15.04 3.68 2.78
CA LYS A 34 15.38 4.98 3.38
C LYS A 34 14.50 5.32 4.58
N VAL A 35 13.20 5.03 4.51
CA VAL A 35 12.22 5.35 5.55
C VAL A 35 12.28 4.35 6.71
N GLY A 36 12.68 3.11 6.45
CA GLY A 36 12.94 2.07 7.46
C GLY A 36 11.69 1.40 8.05
N SER A 37 10.57 2.13 8.17
CA SER A 37 9.31 1.60 8.71
C SER A 37 8.20 1.57 7.65
N PHE A 38 7.45 0.46 7.60
CA PHE A 38 6.26 0.36 6.76
C PHE A 38 5.15 1.29 7.25
N GLN A 39 4.97 1.40 8.57
CA GLN A 39 4.02 2.32 9.18
C GLN A 39 4.32 3.77 8.81
N ALA A 40 5.58 4.17 8.88
CA ALA A 40 5.99 5.54 8.52
C ALA A 40 5.66 5.90 7.06
N LEU A 41 5.59 4.92 6.15
CA LEU A 41 5.23 5.17 4.75
C LEU A 41 3.76 5.56 4.56
N TYR A 42 2.83 4.98 5.33
CA TYR A 42 1.40 5.30 5.22
C TYR A 42 0.94 6.35 6.23
N SER A 43 1.63 6.49 7.38
CA SER A 43 1.30 7.50 8.40
C SER A 43 1.77 8.92 8.04
N ASN A 44 2.68 9.06 7.07
CA ASN A 44 3.08 10.36 6.51
C ASN A 44 2.33 10.61 5.19
N PRO A 45 1.45 11.62 5.10
CA PRO A 45 0.67 11.90 3.89
C PRO A 45 1.52 12.17 2.63
N GLU A 46 2.68 12.80 2.77
CA GLU A 46 3.57 13.09 1.65
C GLU A 46 4.22 11.81 1.12
N LEU A 47 4.67 10.93 2.01
CA LEU A 47 5.22 9.62 1.63
C LEU A 47 4.14 8.73 1.03
N ALA A 48 2.95 8.67 1.65
CA ALA A 48 1.83 7.87 1.17
C ALA A 48 1.37 8.31 -0.23
N SER A 49 1.26 9.63 -0.46
CA SER A 49 0.96 10.21 -1.77
C SER A 49 2.03 9.84 -2.80
N LYS A 50 3.31 10.01 -2.45
CA LYS A 50 4.43 9.65 -3.33
C LYS A 50 4.38 8.19 -3.75
N VAL A 51 4.17 7.28 -2.79
CA VAL A 51 4.05 5.83 -3.05
C VAL A 51 2.83 5.53 -3.92
N THR A 52 1.69 6.17 -3.66
CA THR A 52 0.44 6.03 -4.43
C THR A 52 0.63 6.40 -5.91
N LEU A 53 1.45 7.41 -6.20
CA LEU A 53 1.67 7.91 -7.55
C LEU A 53 2.76 7.17 -8.35
N MET A 54 3.66 6.43 -7.69
CA MET A 54 4.73 5.67 -8.39
C MET A 54 4.21 4.78 -9.55
N PRO A 55 3.12 4.01 -9.40
CA PRO A 55 2.63 3.16 -10.49
C PRO A 55 2.01 4.00 -11.62
N MET A 56 1.40 5.14 -11.30
CA MET A 56 0.77 6.05 -12.27
C MET A 56 1.82 6.71 -13.17
N GLN A 57 3.02 6.95 -12.63
CA GLN A 57 4.15 7.50 -13.38
C GLN A 57 4.80 6.48 -14.32
N ARG A 58 4.55 5.18 -14.10
CA ARG A 58 5.21 4.09 -14.82
C ARG A 58 4.30 3.38 -15.82
N PHE A 59 3.00 3.34 -15.54
CA PHE A 59 2.03 2.62 -16.33
C PHE A 59 0.80 3.50 -16.61
N PRO A 60 0.18 3.39 -17.78
CA PRO A 60 -1.03 4.11 -18.12
C PRO A 60 -2.26 3.45 -17.44
N LEU A 61 -2.33 3.53 -16.12
CA LEU A 61 -3.45 3.01 -15.32
C LEU A 61 -4.54 4.08 -15.15
N ASP A 62 -5.78 3.63 -15.05
CA ASP A 62 -6.97 4.50 -15.01
C ASP A 62 -7.38 4.96 -13.62
N ALA A 63 -6.76 4.39 -12.58
CA ALA A 63 -7.08 4.70 -11.19
C ALA A 63 -5.87 4.51 -10.27
N ALA A 64 -5.79 5.39 -9.27
CA ALA A 64 -4.87 5.26 -8.15
C ALA A 64 -5.61 4.68 -6.93
N VAL A 65 -5.01 3.71 -6.25
CA VAL A 65 -5.44 3.25 -4.93
C VAL A 65 -4.50 3.82 -3.89
N ILE A 66 -5.06 4.50 -2.89
CA ILE A 66 -4.28 5.14 -1.81
C ILE A 66 -3.44 4.08 -1.11
N PHE A 67 -2.14 4.37 -0.98
CA PHE A 67 -1.24 3.57 -0.18
C PHE A 67 -1.56 3.75 1.30
N SER A 68 -2.16 2.72 1.88
CA SER A 68 -2.58 2.64 3.26
C SER A 68 -2.60 1.18 3.70
N ASP A 69 -2.70 0.94 5.00
CA ASP A 69 -2.93 -0.39 5.56
C ASP A 69 -4.37 -0.52 6.09
N ILE A 70 -4.98 -1.69 5.93
CA ILE A 70 -6.35 -1.94 6.37
C ILE A 70 -6.48 -1.96 7.90
N LEU A 71 -5.39 -2.28 8.60
CA LEU A 71 -5.36 -2.42 10.05
C LEU A 71 -5.28 -1.07 10.79
N ILE A 72 -5.11 0.05 10.07
CA ILE A 72 -5.13 1.40 10.66
C ILE A 72 -6.43 1.67 11.43
N ALA A 73 -7.56 1.15 10.94
CA ALA A 73 -8.83 1.31 11.64
C ALA A 73 -8.86 0.55 12.98
N LEU A 74 -8.11 -0.55 13.10
CA LEU A 74 -7.99 -1.32 14.34
C LEU A 74 -7.07 -0.62 15.35
N ASP A 75 -5.95 -0.07 14.86
CA ASP A 75 -5.05 0.77 15.65
C ASP A 75 -5.81 1.97 16.26
N ALA A 76 -6.71 2.58 15.49
CA ALA A 76 -7.54 3.70 15.95
C ALA A 76 -8.53 3.36 17.07
N ILE A 77 -8.87 2.08 17.28
CA ILE A 77 -9.74 1.60 18.37
C ILE A 77 -8.96 0.92 19.50
N SER A 78 -7.65 1.19 19.60
CA SER A 78 -6.74 0.70 20.64
C SER A 78 -6.53 -0.82 20.65
N LEU A 79 -6.69 -1.49 19.50
CA LEU A 79 -6.19 -2.85 19.30
C LEU A 79 -4.74 -2.75 18.82
N GLU A 80 -3.80 -3.23 19.63
CA GLU A 80 -2.38 -3.23 19.24
C GLU A 80 -2.16 -4.14 18.02
N VAL A 81 -1.67 -3.55 16.93
CA VAL A 81 -1.31 -4.26 15.69
C VAL A 81 0.16 -4.01 15.40
N SER A 82 0.96 -5.08 15.27
CA SER A 82 2.35 -5.00 14.87
C SER A 82 2.61 -5.72 13.55
N PHE A 83 3.51 -5.17 12.74
CA PHE A 83 3.94 -5.79 11.49
C PHE A 83 5.25 -6.55 11.71
N ALA A 84 5.18 -7.88 11.70
CA ALA A 84 6.38 -8.70 11.64
C ALA A 84 7.07 -8.55 10.28
N SER A 85 8.37 -8.27 10.27
CA SER A 85 9.16 -8.33 9.04
C SER A 85 9.31 -9.80 8.63
N ALA A 86 9.01 -10.13 7.37
CA ALA A 86 9.19 -11.48 6.83
C ALA A 86 10.67 -11.92 6.69
N GLU A 87 11.62 -11.12 7.18
CA GLU A 87 13.06 -11.46 7.20
C GLU A 87 13.50 -12.09 8.54
N ALA A 88 12.60 -12.23 9.53
CA ALA A 88 12.84 -13.05 10.70
C ALA A 88 12.43 -14.50 10.41
N GLY A 89 13.40 -15.31 9.99
CA GLY A 89 13.27 -16.76 9.98
C GLY A 89 12.90 -17.29 11.37
N GLU A 90 12.20 -18.42 11.35
CA GLU A 90 11.80 -19.26 12.48
C GLU A 90 12.61 -19.07 13.78
N ALA A 91 11.92 -18.64 14.83
CA ALA A 91 12.20 -19.08 16.19
C ALA A 91 10.90 -18.98 17.00
N GLY A 92 10.39 -20.14 17.41
CA GLY A 92 9.20 -20.27 18.24
C GLY A 92 9.36 -19.66 19.63
N GLY A 93 8.22 -19.46 20.29
CA GLY A 93 8.17 -19.08 21.69
C GLY A 93 6.90 -18.32 22.03
N THR A 94 5.86 -19.06 22.42
CA THR A 94 4.71 -18.52 23.15
C THR A 94 5.16 -17.88 24.46
N SER A 95 4.70 -16.68 24.76
CA SER A 95 4.46 -16.26 26.15
C SER A 95 3.58 -15.00 26.19
N GLY A 96 2.37 -15.15 26.74
CA GLY A 96 1.60 -14.05 27.34
C GLY A 96 2.29 -13.53 28.62
N PRO A 97 1.63 -12.68 29.43
CA PRO A 97 0.21 -12.72 29.80
C PRO A 97 -0.71 -11.75 29.06
#